data_AF-A0A7W4ZUM9-F1
#
_entry.id   AF-A0A7W4ZUM9-F1
#
_cell.length_a   1.000
_cell.length_b   1.000
_cell.length_c   1.000
_cell.angle_alpha   90.00
_cell.angle_beta   90.00
_cell.angle_gamma   90.00
#
_symmetry.space_group_name_H-M   'P 1'
#
loop_
_entity.id
_entity.type
_entity.pdbx_description
1 polymer ?
#
loop_
_entity_poly.entity_id
_entity_poly.type
_entity_poly.pdbx_seq_one_letter_code
_entity_poly.pdbx_strand_id
1 'polypeptide(L)'
;MTTPVDLTLTTEHRRGHGAMYEALNCGNVEVPRLRQVLAGLPQPEAADGRLVLAVDVTHWLRRPDAPGSPDRLFCHVYGRGGRSSDQFVPGWPYSFVAALESGRTSWCQILDALRLGPADDVAEVTAAQVRRVVEDLIDMGRWHHSRSPALR
;
A
#
# COMPACT_ATOMS: atom_id res chain seq x y z
N MET A 1 -23.31 25.37 -6.24
CA MET A 1 -23.25 23.91 -6.01
C MET A 1 -22.62 23.72 -4.64
N THR A 2 -23.45 23.49 -3.62
CA THR A 2 -23.09 23.41 -2.20
C THR A 2 -22.46 22.05 -1.90
N THR A 3 -21.25 22.06 -1.31
CA THR A 3 -20.48 20.87 -0.93
C THR A 3 -21.05 20.21 0.35
N PRO A 4 -21.03 18.88 0.49
CA PRO A 4 -21.52 18.21 1.70
C PRO A 4 -20.52 18.41 2.85
N VAL A 5 -20.99 18.99 3.95
CA VAL A 5 -20.19 19.34 5.15
C VAL A 5 -20.31 18.27 6.26
N ASP A 6 -20.99 17.16 6.02
CA ASP A 6 -21.47 16.30 7.12
C ASP A 6 -20.69 15.00 7.35
N LEU A 7 -19.41 15.09 7.76
CA LEU A 7 -18.74 13.92 8.39
C LEU A 7 -17.74 14.25 9.52
N THR A 8 -17.74 15.45 10.11
CA THR A 8 -16.89 15.74 11.28
C THR A 8 -17.66 16.39 12.42
N LEU A 9 -17.78 15.71 13.56
CA LEU A 9 -18.47 16.19 14.78
C LEU A 9 -17.59 17.08 15.68
N THR A 10 -16.46 17.59 15.17
CA THR A 10 -15.56 18.46 15.92
C THR A 10 -15.71 19.90 15.43
N THR A 11 -16.08 20.80 16.34
CA THR A 11 -16.47 22.20 16.05
C THR A 11 -15.34 23.11 15.56
N GLU A 12 -14.09 22.65 15.55
CA GLU A 12 -12.92 23.53 15.38
C GLU A 12 -12.19 23.43 14.03
N HIS A 13 -12.51 22.47 13.15
CA HIS A 13 -11.84 22.35 11.84
C HIS A 13 -12.80 22.61 10.68
N ARG A 14 -13.04 23.89 10.37
CA ARG A 14 -13.62 24.30 9.09
C ARG A 14 -12.56 24.17 7.99
N ARG A 15 -12.26 22.95 7.54
CA ARG A 15 -11.41 22.73 6.36
C ARG A 15 -12.28 22.37 5.17
N GLY A 16 -12.34 23.26 4.18
CA GLY A 16 -12.89 22.95 2.88
C GLY A 16 -12.00 21.93 2.14
N HIS A 17 -12.57 21.22 1.17
CA HIS A 17 -11.88 20.22 0.34
C HIS A 17 -10.57 20.72 -0.28
N GLY A 18 -10.50 22.03 -0.58
CA GLY A 18 -9.30 22.70 -1.08
C GLY A 18 -8.12 22.70 -0.10
N ALA A 19 -8.38 22.88 1.19
CA ALA A 19 -7.33 22.89 2.22
C ALA A 19 -6.68 21.50 2.42
N MET A 20 -7.41 20.42 2.11
CA MET A 20 -6.85 19.06 2.13
C MET A 20 -5.91 18.82 0.96
N TYR A 21 -6.29 19.19 -0.28
CA TYR A 21 -5.40 19.08 -1.42
C TYR A 21 -4.23 20.05 -1.37
N GLU A 22 -4.44 21.25 -0.83
CA GLU A 22 -3.36 22.22 -0.59
C GLU A 22 -2.40 21.71 0.48
N ALA A 23 -2.88 21.11 1.57
CA ALA A 23 -2.04 20.43 2.54
C ALA A 23 -1.33 19.20 1.96
N LEU A 24 -1.90 18.49 0.99
CA LEU A 24 -1.20 17.40 0.28
C LEU A 24 -0.17 17.92 -0.72
N ASN A 25 -0.42 19.07 -1.36
CA ASN A 25 0.50 19.68 -2.33
C ASN A 25 1.66 20.43 -1.64
N CYS A 26 1.41 21.02 -0.47
CA CYS A 26 2.38 21.81 0.30
C CYS A 26 2.92 21.08 1.54
N GLY A 27 2.30 19.96 1.93
CA GLY A 27 2.73 19.15 3.05
C GLY A 27 3.81 18.16 2.64
N ASN A 28 4.76 17.93 3.55
CA ASN A 28 5.70 16.83 3.43
C ASN A 28 5.14 15.62 4.19
N VAL A 29 5.20 14.44 3.56
CA VAL A 29 4.92 13.18 4.24
C VAL A 29 6.24 12.46 4.42
N GLU A 30 6.68 12.35 5.67
CA GLU A 30 7.83 11.53 6.06
C GLU A 30 7.46 10.05 5.91
N VAL A 31 7.53 9.54 4.68
CA VAL A 31 7.14 8.15 4.34
C VAL A 31 7.84 7.11 5.23
N PRO A 32 9.15 7.22 5.54
CA PRO A 32 9.80 6.28 6.47
C PRO A 32 9.16 6.27 7.86
N ARG A 33 8.83 7.46 8.40
CA ARG A 33 8.18 7.58 9.69
C ARG A 33 6.74 7.06 9.66
N LEU A 34 6.01 7.30 8.57
CA LEU A 34 4.67 6.77 8.38
C LEU A 34 4.68 5.23 8.39
N ARG A 35 5.63 4.60 7.71
CA ARG A 35 5.81 3.13 7.72
C ARG A 35 6.02 2.59 9.13
N GLN A 36 6.91 3.23 9.90
CA GLN A 36 7.15 2.87 11.30
C GLN A 36 5.87 2.96 12.14
N VAL A 37 5.08 4.02 11.96
CA VAL A 37 3.79 4.16 12.67
C VAL A 37 2.83 3.05 12.26
N LEU A 38 2.74 2.71 10.97
CA LEU A 38 1.89 1.62 10.48
C LEU A 38 2.33 0.25 11.01
N ALA A 39 3.64 -0.01 11.11
CA ALA A 39 4.19 -1.21 11.75
C ALA A 39 3.89 -1.24 13.25
N GLY A 40 3.85 -0.08 13.91
CA GLY A 40 3.50 0.07 15.32
C GLY A 40 2.02 -0.18 15.65
N LEU A 41 1.12 -0.21 14.67
CA LEU A 41 -0.30 -0.51 14.91
C LEU A 41 -0.51 -2.01 15.23
N PRO A 42 -1.62 -2.38 15.90
CA PRO A 42 -2.01 -3.78 16.02
C PRO A 42 -2.13 -4.41 14.64
N GLN A 43 -1.43 -5.52 14.43
CA GLN A 43 -1.42 -6.22 13.15
C GLN A 43 -2.55 -7.24 13.10
N PRO A 44 -3.20 -7.44 11.94
CA PRO A 44 -4.19 -8.48 11.79
C PRO A 44 -3.52 -9.86 11.97
N GLU A 45 -4.21 -10.74 12.69
CA GLU A 45 -3.80 -12.13 12.85
C GLU A 45 -4.55 -13.00 11.85
N ALA A 46 -3.82 -13.88 11.16
CA ALA A 46 -4.41 -14.96 10.40
C ALA A 46 -4.91 -16.09 11.34
N ALA A 47 -5.56 -17.11 10.77
CA ALA A 47 -6.37 -18.10 11.49
C ALA A 47 -5.61 -18.87 12.59
N ASP A 48 -4.27 -18.83 12.56
CA ASP A 48 -3.36 -19.52 13.47
C ASP A 48 -2.63 -18.57 14.44
N GLY A 49 -3.07 -17.31 14.58
CA GLY A 49 -2.33 -16.29 15.34
C GLY A 49 -0.99 -15.93 14.69
N ARG A 50 -0.88 -16.14 13.38
CA ARG A 50 0.32 -15.84 12.59
C ARG A 50 0.11 -14.55 11.81
N LEU A 51 1.18 -13.80 11.63
CA LEU A 51 1.20 -12.70 10.69
C LEU A 51 1.43 -13.24 9.28
N VAL A 52 0.50 -12.96 8.37
CA VAL A 52 0.62 -13.31 6.95
C VAL A 52 0.76 -12.02 6.16
N LEU A 53 1.85 -11.91 5.41
CA LEU A 53 2.11 -10.77 4.54
C LEU A 53 1.84 -11.17 3.09
N ALA A 54 1.02 -10.39 2.41
CA ALA A 54 0.84 -10.45 0.97
C ALA A 54 1.62 -9.33 0.31
N VAL A 55 2.25 -9.65 -0.82
CA VAL A 55 2.93 -8.68 -1.65
C VAL A 55 2.34 -8.75 -3.05
N ASP A 56 1.92 -7.61 -3.56
CA ASP A 56 1.40 -7.51 -4.93
C ASP A 56 1.85 -6.21 -5.58
N VAL A 57 2.02 -6.25 -6.90
CA VAL A 57 2.36 -5.08 -7.71
C VAL A 57 1.12 -4.66 -8.47
N THR A 58 0.57 -3.50 -8.11
CA THR A 58 -0.54 -2.91 -8.86
C THR A 58 -0.09 -1.69 -9.63
N HIS A 59 -0.76 -1.50 -10.75
CA HIS A 59 -0.51 -0.41 -11.67
C HIS A 59 -1.31 0.81 -11.20
N TRP A 60 -0.61 1.86 -10.78
CA TRP A 60 -1.27 3.10 -10.43
C TRP A 60 -1.62 3.88 -11.71
N LEU A 61 -2.88 3.75 -12.14
CA LEU A 61 -3.44 4.39 -13.33
C LEU A 61 -3.81 5.85 -13.07
N ARG A 62 -2.84 6.72 -12.83
CA ARG A 62 -3.11 8.16 -12.91
C ARG A 62 -2.85 8.66 -14.33
N ARG A 63 -3.95 8.80 -15.09
CA ARG A 63 -4.08 9.29 -16.47
C ARG A 63 -3.40 8.45 -17.57
N PRO A 64 -4.13 7.48 -18.15
CA PRO A 64 -3.72 6.83 -19.40
C PRO A 64 -3.40 7.85 -20.51
N ASP A 65 -4.13 8.97 -20.51
CA ASP A 65 -4.06 10.04 -21.52
C ASP A 65 -2.94 11.08 -21.30
N ALA A 66 -1.98 10.82 -20.42
CA ALA A 66 -0.85 11.72 -20.15
C ALA A 66 0.49 11.16 -20.69
N PRO A 67 0.67 11.09 -22.03
CA PRO A 67 1.79 10.39 -22.65
C PRO A 67 3.18 10.96 -22.29
N GLY A 68 3.26 12.23 -21.90
CA GLY A 68 4.50 12.91 -21.53
C GLY A 68 4.97 12.69 -20.09
N SER A 69 4.29 11.86 -19.30
CA SER A 69 4.67 11.64 -17.90
C SER A 69 5.91 10.73 -17.81
N PRO A 70 7.00 11.14 -17.13
CA PRO A 70 8.27 10.41 -17.09
C PRO A 70 8.17 9.09 -16.31
N ASP A 71 9.10 8.18 -16.60
CA ASP A 71 9.30 6.87 -15.94
C ASP A 71 8.05 5.98 -15.89
N ARG A 72 7.17 6.08 -16.88
CA ARG A 72 6.05 5.14 -17.00
C ARG A 72 6.57 3.82 -17.55
N LEU A 73 6.08 2.74 -16.96
CA LEU A 73 6.36 1.38 -17.35
C LEU A 73 5.10 0.70 -17.87
N PHE A 74 5.29 -0.36 -18.65
CA PHE A 74 4.21 -1.23 -19.06
C PHE A 74 3.97 -2.28 -17.98
N CYS A 75 2.83 -2.19 -17.32
CA CYS A 75 2.41 -3.19 -16.33
C CYS A 75 1.54 -4.23 -17.00
N HIS A 76 1.77 -5.51 -16.68
CA HIS A 76 0.89 -6.60 -17.09
C HIS A 76 -0.44 -6.48 -16.34
N VAL A 77 -1.54 -6.53 -17.08
CA VAL A 77 -2.91 -6.50 -16.56
C VAL A 77 -3.65 -7.68 -17.17
N TYR A 78 -4.21 -8.53 -16.31
CA TYR A 78 -5.10 -9.59 -16.73
C TYR A 78 -6.36 -8.99 -17.36
N GLY A 79 -6.72 -9.48 -18.55
CA GLY A 79 -7.83 -8.95 -19.34
C GLY A 79 -9.16 -8.96 -18.58
N ARG A 80 -9.64 -7.79 -18.17
CA ARG A 80 -10.99 -7.62 -17.60
C ARG A 80 -11.97 -7.25 -18.72
N GLY A 81 -13.06 -8.00 -18.88
CA GLY A 81 -14.16 -7.66 -19.81
C GLY A 81 -14.20 -8.43 -21.14
N GLY A 82 -13.97 -9.74 -21.12
CA GLY A 82 -14.21 -10.61 -22.30
C GLY A 82 -13.13 -10.54 -23.39
N ARG A 83 -11.99 -9.90 -23.11
CA ARG A 83 -10.81 -9.93 -23.98
C ARG A 83 -9.83 -10.98 -23.45
N SER A 84 -9.52 -11.97 -24.28
CA SER A 84 -8.82 -13.21 -23.91
C SER A 84 -7.30 -13.10 -23.85
N SER A 85 -6.74 -11.88 -23.82
CA SER A 85 -5.29 -11.69 -23.81
C SER A 85 -4.86 -10.75 -22.70
N ASP A 86 -3.76 -11.14 -22.06
CA ASP A 86 -2.94 -10.29 -21.22
C ASP A 86 -2.65 -8.96 -21.92
N GLN A 87 -2.83 -7.85 -21.20
CA GLN A 87 -2.62 -6.52 -21.74
C GLN A 87 -1.49 -5.83 -20.99
N PHE A 88 -0.69 -5.08 -21.72
CA PHE A 88 0.28 -4.16 -21.14
C PHE A 88 -0.33 -2.76 -21.10
N VAL A 89 -0.58 -2.24 -19.89
CA VAL A 89 -1.12 -0.90 -19.70
C VAL A 89 -0.01 0.01 -19.19
N PRO A 90 0.22 1.19 -19.83
CA PRO A 90 1.21 2.13 -19.34
C PRO A 90 0.77 2.74 -18.01
N GLY A 91 1.64 2.72 -17.02
CA GLY A 91 1.38 3.25 -15.69
C GLY A 91 2.64 3.33 -14.85
N TRP A 92 2.48 3.61 -13.56
CA TRP A 92 3.56 3.46 -12.59
C TRP A 92 3.31 2.21 -11.76
N PRO A 93 4.21 1.21 -11.79
CA PRO A 93 4.10 0.05 -10.94
C PRO A 93 4.40 0.44 -9.50
N TYR A 94 3.50 0.05 -8.59
CA TYR A 94 3.70 0.18 -7.15
C TYR A 94 3.64 -1.19 -6.52
N SER A 95 4.68 -1.54 -5.76
CA SER A 95 4.75 -2.73 -4.93
C SER A 95 4.13 -2.42 -3.56
N PHE A 96 3.11 -3.18 -3.19
CA PHE A 96 2.40 -3.06 -1.92
C PHE A 96 2.68 -4.28 -1.06
N VAL A 97 2.91 -4.03 0.23
CA VAL A 97 2.96 -5.06 1.27
C VAL A 97 1.77 -4.85 2.20
N ALA A 98 0.93 -5.86 2.35
CA ALA A 98 -0.24 -5.82 3.21
C ALA A 98 -0.25 -6.99 4.19
N ALA A 99 -0.70 -6.74 5.42
CA ALA A 99 -0.98 -7.77 6.39
C ALA A 99 -2.42 -8.29 6.19
N LEU A 100 -2.56 -9.61 6.14
CA LEU A 100 -3.82 -10.30 5.91
C LEU A 100 -4.45 -10.77 7.22
N GLU A 101 -5.77 -10.66 7.32
CA GLU A 101 -6.58 -11.29 8.38
C GLU A 101 -7.26 -12.56 7.87
N SER A 102 -7.62 -13.48 8.77
CA SER A 102 -8.37 -14.69 8.41
C SER A 102 -9.88 -14.49 8.23
N GLY A 103 -10.33 -13.24 8.11
CA GLY A 103 -11.73 -12.89 7.89
C GLY A 103 -12.18 -13.11 6.44
N ARG A 104 -13.48 -13.29 6.24
CA ARG A 104 -14.11 -13.15 4.91
C ARG A 104 -14.30 -11.66 4.59
N THR A 105 -13.21 -10.91 4.56
CA THR A 105 -13.24 -9.48 4.26
C THR A 105 -12.31 -9.20 3.08
N SER A 106 -12.61 -8.10 2.38
CA SER A 106 -11.69 -7.53 1.39
C SER A 106 -10.76 -6.49 2.01
N TRP A 107 -10.76 -6.36 3.34
CA TRP A 107 -9.96 -5.38 4.06
C TRP A 107 -8.59 -5.98 4.35
N CYS A 108 -7.54 -5.25 4.00
CA CYS A 108 -6.16 -5.61 4.30
C CYS A 108 -5.46 -4.35 4.80
N GLN A 109 -4.61 -4.49 5.83
CA GLN A 109 -3.82 -3.36 6.31
C GLN A 109 -2.57 -3.21 5.45
N ILE A 110 -2.45 -2.09 4.74
CA ILE A 110 -1.25 -1.78 3.96
C ILE A 110 -0.16 -1.31 4.92
N LEU A 111 1.00 -1.96 4.87
CA LEU A 111 2.18 -1.64 5.67
C LEU A 111 3.19 -0.81 4.89
N ASP A 112 3.36 -1.12 3.61
CA ASP A 112 4.25 -0.36 2.74
C ASP A 112 3.74 -0.30 1.30
N ALA A 113 4.08 0.80 0.63
CA ALA A 113 3.93 1.02 -0.80
C ALA A 113 5.23 1.64 -1.34
N LEU A 114 5.75 1.08 -2.43
CA LEU A 114 6.97 1.54 -3.06
C LEU A 114 6.80 1.63 -4.57
N ARG A 115 7.20 2.76 -5.16
CA ARG A 115 7.19 2.98 -6.61
C ARG A 115 8.38 2.25 -7.23
N LEU A 116 8.11 1.41 -8.21
CA LEU A 116 9.12 0.75 -9.02
C LEU A 116 9.48 1.63 -10.22
N GLY A 117 10.77 1.90 -10.38
CA GLY A 117 11.35 2.63 -11.49
C GLY A 117 11.78 1.73 -12.65
N PRO A 118 12.09 2.32 -13.83
CA PRO A 118 12.47 1.57 -15.02
C PRO A 118 13.82 0.85 -14.93
N ALA A 119 14.70 1.28 -14.03
CA ALA A 119 15.99 0.65 -13.79
C ALA A 119 15.96 -0.39 -12.65
N ASP A 120 14.82 -0.52 -11.97
CA ASP A 120 14.72 -1.35 -10.79
C ASP A 120 14.44 -2.81 -11.16
N ASP A 121 15.15 -3.74 -10.53
CA ASP A 121 14.79 -5.15 -10.55
C ASP A 121 13.65 -5.41 -9.57
N VAL A 122 12.52 -5.93 -10.08
CA VAL A 122 11.31 -6.13 -9.29
C VAL A 122 11.54 -7.10 -8.13
N ALA A 123 12.33 -8.16 -8.33
CA ALA A 123 12.57 -9.15 -7.29
C ALA A 123 13.51 -8.60 -6.20
N GLU A 124 14.57 -7.90 -6.59
CA GLU A 124 15.51 -7.27 -5.66
C GLU A 124 14.81 -6.20 -4.80
N VAL A 125 14.05 -5.31 -5.44
CA VAL A 125 13.34 -4.25 -4.73
C VAL A 125 12.28 -4.84 -3.80
N THR A 126 11.55 -5.86 -4.24
CA THR A 126 10.56 -6.54 -3.40
C THR A 126 11.22 -7.24 -2.21
N ALA A 127 12.34 -7.93 -2.41
CA ALA A 127 13.08 -8.58 -1.33
C ALA A 127 13.59 -7.56 -0.30
N ALA A 128 14.13 -6.43 -0.77
CA ALA A 128 14.54 -5.34 0.12
C ALA A 128 13.35 -4.71 0.85
N GLN A 129 12.20 -4.59 0.19
CA GLN A 129 10.96 -4.08 0.78
C GLN A 129 10.45 -4.98 1.91
N VAL A 130 10.32 -6.29 1.64
CA VAL A 130 9.87 -7.26 2.64
C VAL A 130 10.82 -7.31 3.82
N ARG A 131 12.13 -7.28 3.59
CA ARG A 131 13.13 -7.26 4.67
C ARG A 131 12.91 -6.07 5.61
N ARG A 132 12.77 -4.86 5.06
CA ARG A 132 12.52 -3.66 5.87
C ARG A 132 11.22 -3.75 6.67
N VAL A 133 10.14 -4.21 6.05
CA VAL A 133 8.85 -4.36 6.74
C VAL A 133 8.96 -5.35 7.90
N VAL A 134 9.68 -6.46 7.72
CA VAL A 134 9.92 -7.44 8.79
C VAL A 134 10.77 -6.84 9.91
N GLU A 135 11.83 -6.09 9.58
CA GLU A 135 12.66 -5.37 10.55
C GLU A 135 11.83 -4.35 11.36
N ASP A 136 11.03 -3.52 10.69
CA ASP A 136 10.15 -2.55 11.36
C ASP A 136 9.12 -3.24 12.29
N LEU A 137 8.59 -4.40 11.89
CA LEU A 137 7.67 -5.19 12.72
C LEU A 137 8.37 -5.82 13.94
N ILE A 138 9.62 -6.23 13.81
CA ILE A 138 10.46 -6.71 14.93
C ILE A 138 10.72 -5.58 15.91
N ASP A 139 11.19 -4.44 15.40
CA ASP A 139 11.56 -3.28 16.20
C ASP A 139 10.36 -2.71 16.97
N MET A 140 9.17 -2.76 16.38
CA MET A 140 7.91 -2.37 17.03
C MET A 140 7.32 -3.44 17.96
N GLY A 141 8.03 -4.56 18.16
CA GLY A 141 7.61 -5.65 19.04
C GLY A 141 6.36 -6.40 18.56
N ARG A 142 6.04 -6.31 17.27
CA ARG A 142 4.88 -6.99 16.66
C ARG A 142 5.21 -8.39 16.16
N TRP A 143 6.49 -8.74 16.05
CA TRP A 143 6.93 -10.08 15.70
C TRP A 143 8.10 -10.54 16.56
N HIS A 144 8.01 -11.78 17.06
CA HIS A 144 9.09 -12.45 17.77
C HIS A 144 9.53 -13.67 16.97
N HIS A 145 10.84 -13.85 16.83
CA HIS A 145 11.47 -14.91 16.02
C HIS A 145 11.12 -16.36 16.45
N SER A 146 10.31 -16.56 17.49
CA SER A 146 9.96 -17.89 18.00
C SER A 146 8.45 -18.04 18.23
N ARG A 147 7.76 -18.56 17.22
CA ARG A 147 6.65 -19.48 17.44
C ARG A 147 6.69 -20.55 16.38
N SER A 148 7.46 -21.61 16.64
CA SER A 148 7.25 -22.89 15.96
C SER A 148 5.77 -23.24 16.12
N PRO A 149 5.05 -23.61 15.05
CA PRO A 149 3.71 -24.10 15.21
C PRO A 149 3.79 -25.43 15.96
N ALA A 150 3.35 -25.41 17.21
CA ALA A 150 3.09 -26.64 17.94
C ALA A 150 2.00 -27.38 17.16
N LEU A 151 2.39 -28.44 16.47
CA LEU A 151 1.49 -29.47 15.98
C LEU A 151 0.63 -29.93 17.16
N ARG A 152 -0.68 -29.74 17.05
CA ARG A 152 -1.71 -30.44 17.81
C ARG A 152 -2.76 -30.94 16.84
#